data_AF-A0A356QKY6-F1
#
_entry.id   AF-A0A356QKY6-F1
#
_cell.length_a   1.000
_cell.length_b   1.000
_cell.length_c   1.000
_cell.angle_alpha   90.00
_cell.angle_beta   90.00
_cell.angle_gamma   90.00
#
_symmetry.space_group_name_H-M   'P 1'
#
loop_
_entity.id
_entity.type
_entity.pdbx_description
1 polymer ?
#
loop_
_entity_poly.entity_id
_entity_poly.type
_entity_poly.pdbx_seq_one_letter_code
_entity_poly.pdbx_strand_id
1 'polypeptide(L)'
;MQALPFATIAFILYVAAAIWQGMTLFRRVPPRQGMVRLLGALGLLLHIPVVVQLVGESPGLLPGFTTSATLLMAVAVNVVLVASLFKPVLNAGIALFPLAGIALVVATWLPSQGSHSGLTPGILLHAVSSALAFAVL
;
A
#
# COMPACT_ATOMS: atom_id res chain seq x y z
N MET A 1 8.87 5.02 15.66
CA MET A 1 7.93 6.15 15.39
C MET A 1 6.53 5.67 15.71
N GLN A 2 5.58 6.53 16.08
CA GLN A 2 4.19 6.08 16.24
C GLN A 2 3.62 5.80 14.83
N ALA A 3 3.50 4.53 14.43
CA ALA A 3 3.03 4.12 13.10
C ALA A 3 1.53 4.43 12.86
N LEU A 4 0.76 4.48 13.94
CA LEU A 4 -0.69 4.62 13.96
C LEU A 4 -1.22 5.91 13.28
N PRO A 5 -0.67 7.12 13.55
CA PRO A 5 -1.08 8.33 12.82
C PRO A 5 -0.80 8.25 11.33
N PHE A 6 0.37 7.73 10.92
CA PHE A 6 0.69 7.54 9.50
C PHE A 6 -0.28 6.58 8.83
N ALA A 7 -0.58 5.46 9.49
CA ALA A 7 -1.51 4.47 8.97
C ALA A 7 -2.93 5.03 8.81
N THR A 8 -3.40 5.81 9.78
CA THR A 8 -4.75 6.40 9.75
C THR A 8 -4.87 7.45 8.67
N ILE A 9 -3.90 8.35 8.54
CA ILE A 9 -3.91 9.40 7.50
C ILE A 9 -3.80 8.76 6.12
N ALA A 10 -2.92 7.76 5.94
CA ALA A 10 -2.81 7.02 4.68
C ALA A 10 -4.14 6.33 4.31
N PHE A 11 -4.81 5.68 5.28
CA PHE A 11 -6.12 5.06 5.07
C PHE A 11 -7.17 6.07 4.61
N ILE A 12 -7.25 7.24 5.26
CA ILE A 12 -8.19 8.30 4.87
C ILE A 12 -7.92 8.78 3.43
N LEU A 13 -6.66 9.02 3.07
CA LEU A 13 -6.28 9.45 1.72
C LEU A 13 -6.64 8.40 0.66
N TYR A 14 -6.38 7.13 0.96
CA TYR A 14 -6.75 6.02 0.08
C TYR A 14 -8.25 5.88 -0.10
N VAL A 15 -9.03 5.97 0.98
CA VAL A 15 -10.49 5.94 0.91
C VAL A 15 -11.02 7.14 0.11
N ALA A 16 -10.50 8.34 0.33
CA ALA A 16 -10.89 9.52 -0.43
C ALA A 16 -10.60 9.37 -1.94
N ALA A 17 -9.42 8.83 -2.29
CA ALA A 17 -9.05 8.54 -3.68
C ALA A 17 -10.01 7.52 -4.32
N ALA A 18 -10.32 6.43 -3.61
CA ALA A 18 -11.21 5.38 -4.09
C ALA A 18 -12.66 5.83 -4.23
N ILE A 19 -13.18 6.61 -3.27
CA ILE A 19 -14.53 7.18 -3.34
C ILE A 19 -14.64 8.10 -4.56
N TRP A 20 -13.67 8.99 -4.78
CA TRP A 20 -13.71 9.88 -5.95
C TRP A 20 -13.65 9.10 -7.26
N GLN A 21 -12.77 8.10 -7.34
CA GLN A 21 -12.67 7.25 -8.53
C GLN A 21 -13.94 6.43 -8.76
N GLY A 22 -14.55 5.90 -7.69
CA GLY A 22 -15.82 5.18 -7.75
C GLY A 22 -16.97 6.07 -8.19
N MET A 23 -17.10 7.28 -7.63
CA MET A 23 -18.09 8.26 -8.09
C MET A 23 -17.87 8.65 -9.55
N THR A 24 -16.63 8.76 -9.99
CA THR A 24 -16.30 9.02 -11.41
C THR A 24 -16.76 7.86 -12.30
N LEU A 25 -16.51 6.61 -11.88
CA LEU A 25 -16.93 5.40 -12.60
C LEU A 25 -18.46 5.32 -12.74
N PHE A 26 -19.18 5.65 -11.66
CA PHE A 26 -20.65 5.74 -11.65
C PHE A 26 -21.20 7.04 -12.26
N ARG A 27 -20.35 7.86 -12.90
CA ARG A 27 -20.71 9.12 -13.58
C ARG A 27 -21.39 10.15 -12.66
N ARG A 28 -21.14 10.08 -11.35
CA ARG A 28 -21.69 11.03 -10.35
C ARG A 28 -20.88 12.31 -10.23
N VAL A 29 -19.61 12.30 -10.63
CA VAL A 29 -18.69 13.44 -10.58
C VAL A 29 -17.80 13.48 -11.84
N PRO A 30 -17.25 14.64 -12.23
CA PRO A 30 -16.32 14.72 -13.35
C PRO A 30 -14.99 13.99 -13.05
N PRO A 31 -14.35 13.39 -14.07
CA PRO A 31 -13.08 12.69 -13.89
C PRO A 31 -11.97 13.66 -13.48
N ARG A 32 -11.36 13.40 -12.32
CA ARG A 32 -10.19 14.14 -11.80
C ARG A 32 -9.03 13.20 -11.49
N GLN A 33 -8.49 12.57 -12.54
CA GLN A 33 -7.41 11.59 -12.41
C GLN A 33 -6.18 12.14 -11.68
N GLY A 34 -5.81 13.41 -11.91
CA GLY A 34 -4.70 14.06 -11.20
C GLY A 34 -4.89 14.13 -9.69
N MET A 35 -6.12 14.41 -9.23
CA MET A 35 -6.44 14.46 -7.81
C MET A 35 -6.41 13.09 -7.16
N VAL A 36 -6.97 12.07 -7.83
CA VAL A 36 -6.94 10.68 -7.36
C VAL A 36 -5.49 10.16 -7.27
N ARG A 37 -4.65 10.47 -8.27
CA ARG A 37 -3.22 10.16 -8.25
C ARG A 37 -2.50 10.86 -7.09
N LEU A 38 -2.77 12.15 -6.86
CA LEU A 38 -2.16 12.90 -5.77
C LEU A 38 -2.52 12.32 -4.40
N LEU A 39 -3.81 12.04 -4.17
CA LEU A 39 -4.27 11.43 -2.92
C LEU A 39 -3.64 10.03 -2.71
N GLY A 40 -3.62 9.20 -3.75
CA GLY A 40 -2.97 7.90 -3.71
C GLY A 40 -1.45 7.98 -3.45
N ALA A 41 -0.77 8.94 -4.06
CA ALA A 41 0.67 9.16 -3.88
C ALA A 41 1.01 9.66 -2.47
N LEU A 42 0.23 10.60 -1.92
CA LEU A 42 0.37 11.03 -0.53
C LEU A 42 0.08 9.88 0.44
N GLY A 43 -0.96 9.08 0.18
CA GLY A 43 -1.24 7.87 0.94
C GLY A 43 -0.07 6.90 0.93
N LEU A 44 0.52 6.65 -0.25
CA LEU A 44 1.70 5.78 -0.40
C LEU A 44 2.94 6.35 0.32
N LEU A 45 3.14 7.66 0.29
CA LEU A 45 4.26 8.30 0.99
C LEU A 45 4.17 8.09 2.51
N LEU A 46 2.96 8.07 3.08
CA LEU A 46 2.72 7.77 4.49
C LEU A 46 2.71 6.26 4.78
N HIS A 47 2.43 5.43 3.77
CA HIS A 47 2.47 3.96 3.84
C HIS A 47 3.91 3.45 3.97
N ILE A 48 4.87 4.03 3.24
CA ILE A 48 6.26 3.56 3.19
C ILE A 48 6.94 3.52 4.58
N PRO A 49 6.91 4.58 5.41
CA PRO A 49 7.52 4.55 6.74
C PRO A 49 6.97 3.45 7.64
N VAL A 50 5.67 3.16 7.54
CA VAL A 50 5.01 2.09 8.29
C VAL A 50 5.56 0.74 7.86
N VAL A 51 5.66 0.48 6.54
CA VAL A 51 6.27 -0.75 6.01
C VAL A 51 7.73 -0.91 6.44
N VAL A 52 8.52 0.16 6.37
CA VAL A 52 9.92 0.14 6.81
C VAL A 52 10.02 -0.24 8.30
N GLN A 53 9.15 0.30 9.14
CA GLN A 53 9.09 -0.05 10.55
C GLN A 53 8.70 -1.52 10.76
N LEU A 54 7.63 -2.00 10.12
CA LEU A 54 7.18 -3.39 10.26
C LEU A 54 8.22 -4.42 9.78
N VAL A 55 8.93 -4.11 8.70
CA VAL A 55 10.03 -4.93 8.20
C VAL A 55 11.22 -4.90 9.18
N GLY A 56 11.57 -3.72 9.73
CA GLY A 56 12.65 -3.60 10.71
C GLY A 56 12.35 -4.29 12.05
N GLU A 57 11.08 -4.33 12.46
CA GLU A 57 10.59 -5.01 13.67
C GLU A 57 10.30 -6.51 13.46
N SER A 58 10.40 -7.01 12.23
CA SER A 58 10.29 -8.44 11.91
C SER A 58 11.69 -9.04 11.72
N PRO A 59 12.40 -9.44 12.79
CA PRO A 59 13.73 -9.99 12.67
C PRO A 59 13.65 -11.46 12.24
N GLY A 60 12.87 -11.83 11.22
CA GLY A 60 12.62 -13.23 10.80
C GLY A 60 12.79 -13.47 9.32
N LEU A 61 13.26 -14.67 8.90
CA LEU A 61 13.51 -14.99 7.49
C LEU A 61 12.27 -14.76 6.58
N LEU A 62 11.07 -14.89 7.16
CA LEU A 62 9.80 -14.59 6.52
C LEU A 62 9.10 -13.45 7.29
N PRO A 63 8.76 -12.33 6.63
CA PRO A 63 7.91 -11.32 7.24
C PRO A 63 6.55 -11.96 7.55
N GLY A 64 6.03 -11.72 8.75
CA GLY A 64 4.73 -12.29 9.11
C GLY A 64 3.61 -11.81 8.18
N PHE A 65 2.46 -12.49 8.22
CA PHE A 65 1.39 -12.30 7.23
C PHE A 65 0.97 -10.84 7.03
N THR A 66 0.76 -10.09 8.12
CA THR A 66 0.36 -8.69 8.04
C THR A 66 1.45 -7.80 7.45
N THR A 67 2.72 -8.01 7.83
CA THR A 67 3.88 -7.33 7.22
C THR A 67 3.98 -7.59 5.72
N SER A 68 3.86 -8.86 5.30
CA SER A 68 3.92 -9.25 3.90
C SER A 68 2.73 -8.68 3.09
N ALA A 69 1.52 -8.71 3.64
CA ALA A 69 0.34 -8.15 3.02
C ALA A 69 0.46 -6.63 2.83
N THR A 70 0.93 -5.91 3.84
CA THR A 70 1.11 -4.46 3.78
C THR A 70 2.20 -4.07 2.77
N LEU A 71 3.32 -4.80 2.73
CA LEU A 71 4.36 -4.63 1.72
C LEU A 71 3.81 -4.84 0.29
N LEU A 72 3.09 -5.93 0.07
CA LEU A 72 2.48 -6.24 -1.22
C LEU A 72 1.48 -5.16 -1.66
N MET A 73 0.68 -4.65 -0.72
CA MET A 73 -0.26 -3.55 -1.00
C MET A 73 0.46 -2.25 -1.35
N ALA A 74 1.56 -1.90 -0.68
CA ALA A 74 2.37 -0.74 -1.05
C ALA A 74 2.92 -0.88 -2.48
N VAL A 75 3.43 -2.05 -2.85
CA VAL A 75 3.92 -2.35 -4.21
C VAL A 75 2.78 -2.25 -5.23
N ALA A 76 1.64 -2.88 -4.97
CA ALA A 76 0.48 -2.85 -5.86
C ALA A 76 -0.03 -1.42 -6.08
N VAL A 77 -0.13 -0.61 -5.02
CA VAL A 77 -0.51 0.80 -5.10
C VAL A 77 0.50 1.58 -5.95
N ASN A 78 1.79 1.38 -5.74
CA ASN A 78 2.84 2.01 -6.54
C ASN A 78 2.71 1.65 -8.03
N VAL A 79 2.51 0.37 -8.34
CA VAL A 79 2.31 -0.12 -9.72
C VAL A 79 1.09 0.54 -10.35
N VAL A 80 -0.06 0.58 -9.66
CA VAL A 80 -1.26 1.23 -10.20
C VAL A 80 -1.02 2.72 -10.43
N LEU A 81 -0.37 3.43 -9.51
CA LEU A 81 -0.08 4.86 -9.67
C LEU A 81 0.84 5.12 -10.86
N VAL A 82 1.95 4.39 -10.99
CA VAL A 82 2.90 4.53 -12.10
C VAL A 82 2.26 4.13 -13.42
N ALA A 83 1.61 2.97 -13.49
CA ALA A 83 0.91 2.51 -14.69
C ALA A 83 -0.19 3.50 -15.10
N SER A 84 -0.83 4.15 -14.13
CA SER A 84 -1.87 5.14 -14.42
C SER A 84 -1.37 6.36 -15.20
N LEU A 85 -0.07 6.67 -15.15
CA LEU A 85 0.53 7.76 -15.92
C LEU A 85 0.50 7.49 -17.43
N PHE A 86 0.48 6.22 -17.82
CA PHE A 86 0.54 5.78 -19.22
C PHE A 86 -0.77 5.14 -19.71
N LYS A 87 -1.55 4.55 -18.81
CA LYS A 87 -2.78 3.81 -19.12
C LYS A 87 -3.92 4.20 -18.15
N PRO A 88 -5.19 4.14 -18.54
CA PRO A 88 -6.32 4.49 -17.68
C PRO A 88 -6.66 3.37 -16.66
N VAL A 89 -5.68 2.88 -15.91
CA VAL A 89 -5.83 1.76 -14.95
C VAL A 89 -6.29 2.19 -13.55
N LEU A 90 -6.59 3.48 -13.36
CA LEU A 90 -6.94 4.05 -12.05
C LEU A 90 -8.23 3.45 -11.46
N ASN A 91 -9.08 2.82 -12.28
CA ASN A 91 -10.27 2.09 -11.81
C ASN A 91 -9.93 0.92 -10.86
N ALA A 92 -8.77 0.29 -11.00
CA ALA A 92 -8.30 -0.72 -10.06
C ALA A 92 -8.13 -0.15 -8.63
N GLY A 93 -7.81 1.16 -8.54
CA GLY A 93 -7.67 1.89 -7.28
C GLY A 93 -8.95 1.94 -6.43
N ILE A 94 -10.14 1.74 -7.02
CA ILE A 94 -11.41 1.72 -6.28
C ILE A 94 -11.41 0.62 -5.21
N ALA A 95 -10.91 -0.57 -5.56
CA ALA A 95 -10.77 -1.68 -4.61
C ALA A 95 -9.40 -1.67 -3.93
N LEU A 96 -8.34 -1.37 -4.69
CA LEU A 96 -6.97 -1.52 -4.20
C LEU A 96 -6.62 -0.52 -3.10
N PHE A 97 -6.99 0.76 -3.23
CA PHE A 97 -6.66 1.77 -2.22
C PHE A 97 -7.28 1.47 -0.84
N PRO A 98 -8.59 1.20 -0.68
CA PRO A 98 -9.16 0.89 0.63
C PRO A 98 -8.58 -0.40 1.19
N LEU A 99 -8.33 -1.41 0.36
CA LEU A 99 -7.71 -2.67 0.79
C LEU A 99 -6.28 -2.44 1.30
N ALA A 100 -5.49 -1.60 0.64
CA ALA A 100 -4.16 -1.21 1.08
C ALA A 100 -4.18 -0.49 2.44
N GLY A 101 -5.14 0.41 2.64
CA GLY A 101 -5.27 1.10 3.92
C GLY A 101 -5.83 0.21 5.04
N ILE A 102 -6.72 -0.75 4.75
CA ILE A 102 -7.15 -1.78 5.71
C ILE A 102 -5.94 -2.64 6.13
N ALA A 103 -5.14 -3.10 5.17
CA ALA A 103 -3.93 -3.87 5.46
C ALA A 103 -2.98 -3.07 6.37
N LEU A 104 -2.81 -1.77 6.11
CA LEU A 104 -2.01 -0.87 6.92
C LEU A 104 -2.52 -0.76 8.37
N VAL A 105 -3.82 -0.52 8.56
CA VAL A 105 -4.44 -0.41 9.89
C VAL A 105 -4.35 -1.74 10.63
N VAL A 106 -4.71 -2.85 10.00
CA VAL A 106 -4.60 -4.19 10.60
C VAL A 106 -3.18 -4.49 11.04
N ALA A 107 -2.18 -4.16 10.21
CA ALA A 107 -0.78 -4.37 10.53
C ALA A 107 -0.29 -3.53 11.72
N THR A 108 -0.85 -2.34 11.95
CA THR A 108 -0.54 -1.52 13.13
C THR A 108 -1.22 -1.99 14.42
N TRP A 109 -2.42 -2.55 14.34
CA TRP A 109 -3.16 -3.06 15.52
C TRP A 109 -2.81 -4.50 15.88
N LEU A 110 -2.45 -5.30 14.88
CA LEU A 110 -2.05 -6.68 15.02
C LEU A 110 -0.70 -6.92 14.33
N PRO A 111 0.41 -6.43 14.94
CA PRO A 111 1.74 -6.69 14.44
C PRO A 111 1.99 -8.19 14.39
N SER A 112 2.47 -8.69 13.25
CA SER A 112 2.81 -10.11 13.12
C SER A 112 4.05 -10.43 13.94
N GLN A 113 3.98 -11.47 14.78
CA GLN A 113 5.14 -12.01 15.50
C GLN A 113 6.02 -12.80 14.51
N GLY A 114 7.05 -12.17 13.96
CA GLY A 114 8.05 -12.84 13.12
C GLY A 114 8.95 -13.77 13.93
N SER A 115 9.40 -14.87 13.30
CA SER A 115 10.45 -15.77 13.84
C SER A 115 11.76 -15.02 14.12
N HIS A 116 12.56 -15.42 15.11
CA HIS A 116 13.74 -14.69 15.60
C HIS A 116 15.05 -14.90 14.78
N SER A 117 15.05 -14.77 13.45
CA SER A 117 16.28 -14.71 12.63
C SER A 117 16.31 -13.52 11.64
N GLY A 118 17.15 -12.50 11.87
CA GLY A 118 17.06 -11.17 11.23
C GLY A 118 16.83 -11.14 9.71
N LEU A 119 15.91 -10.27 9.26
CA LEU A 119 15.74 -9.93 7.83
C LEU A 119 16.99 -9.21 7.32
N THR A 120 17.73 -9.86 6.41
CA THR A 120 18.83 -9.18 5.71
C THR A 120 18.26 -8.28 4.60
N PRO A 121 18.95 -7.19 4.23
CA PRO A 121 18.53 -6.33 3.11
C PRO A 121 18.30 -7.10 1.79
N GLY A 122 19.03 -8.20 1.58
CA GLY A 122 18.86 -9.07 0.42
C GLY A 122 17.51 -9.79 0.39
N ILE A 123 17.00 -10.24 1.54
CA ILE A 123 15.68 -10.88 1.64
C ILE A 123 14.57 -9.86 1.40
N LEU A 124 14.72 -8.63 1.91
CA LEU A 124 13.77 -7.55 1.63
C LEU A 124 13.70 -7.23 0.13
N LEU A 125 14.86 -7.07 -0.52
CA LEU A 125 14.91 -6.82 -1.97
C LEU A 125 14.28 -7.98 -2.74
N HIS A 126 14.56 -9.22 -2.35
CA HIS A 126 13.92 -10.40 -2.92
C HIS A 126 12.39 -10.34 -2.79
N ALA A 127 11.85 -10.09 -1.60
CA ALA A 127 10.41 -10.01 -1.36
C ALA A 127 9.73 -8.90 -2.17
N VAL A 128 10.33 -7.70 -2.20
CA VAL A 128 9.83 -6.57 -3.00
C VAL A 128 9.87 -6.91 -4.49
N SER A 129 10.95 -7.53 -4.98
CA SER A 129 11.08 -7.92 -6.39
C SER A 129 10.07 -8.98 -6.79
N SER A 130 9.80 -9.97 -5.93
CA SER A 130 8.78 -11.01 -6.16
C SER A 130 7.36 -10.42 -6.17
N ALA A 131 7.05 -9.53 -5.22
CA ALA A 131 5.77 -8.83 -5.20
C ALA A 131 5.58 -7.93 -6.43
N LEU A 132 6.65 -7.25 -6.87
CA LEU A 132 6.63 -6.42 -8.08
C LEU A 132 6.43 -7.27 -9.33
N ALA A 133 7.14 -8.40 -9.45
CA ALA A 133 6.98 -9.32 -10.55
C ALA A 133 5.55 -9.86 -10.63
N PHE A 134 4.95 -10.24 -9.49
CA PHE A 134 3.57 -10.67 -9.43
C PHE A 134 2.57 -9.57 -9.81
N ALA A 135 2.80 -8.33 -9.35
CA ALA A 135 1.91 -7.21 -9.63
C ALA A 135 1.92 -6.76 -11.12
N VAL A 136 2.95 -7.14 -11.88
CA VAL A 136 3.11 -6.80 -13.30
C VAL A 136 2.64 -7.92 -14.25
N LEU A 137 2.42 -9.14 -13.73
CA LEU A 137 1.93 -10.30 -14.49
C LEU A 137 0.46 -10.12 -14.91
#